data_AF-A0A383D434-F1
#
_entry.id   AF-A0A383D434-F1
#
_cell.length_a   1.000
_cell.length_b   1.000
_cell.length_c   1.000
_cell.angle_alpha   90.00
_cell.angle_beta   90.00
_cell.angle_gamma   90.00
#
_symmetry.space_group_name_H-M   'P 1'
#
loop_
_entity.id
_entity.type
_entity.pdbx_description
1 polymer ?
#
loop_
_entity_poly.entity_id
_entity_poly.type
_entity_poly.pdbx_seq_one_letter_code
_entity_poly.pdbx_strand_id
1 'polypeptide(L)'
;MGDSPIELGSPDVGEPIDVPAERARARELFEALGSVVIYVDRAWSITEVTTGAVELFRKDGVELVGREVTSLIAPFDPVAVFGIEDLLEPRADADDISVSMVSARHGVFTASIRLASLDETWLPATRVLEIRDISRHQEALANQERLTVKHA
;
A
#
# COMPACT_ATOMS: atom_id res chain seq x y z
N MET A 1 -37.51 39.40 21.46
CA MET A 1 -36.04 39.24 21.53
C MET A 1 -35.82 38.14 22.56
N GLY A 2 -35.58 36.88 22.22
CA GLY A 2 -34.97 36.33 21.01
C GLY A 2 -33.65 35.72 21.43
N ASP A 3 -33.63 34.41 21.67
CA ASP A 3 -32.47 33.54 21.49
C ASP A 3 -32.96 32.10 21.52
N SER A 4 -33.16 31.53 20.33
CA SER A 4 -33.35 30.10 20.15
C SER A 4 -31.98 29.42 20.16
N PRO A 5 -31.81 28.24 20.79
CA PRO A 5 -30.54 27.54 20.78
C PRO A 5 -30.21 27.04 19.37
N ILE A 6 -28.94 27.19 18.98
CA ILE A 6 -28.40 26.64 17.74
C ILE A 6 -28.20 25.14 17.96
N GLU A 7 -29.01 24.30 17.31
CA GLU A 7 -28.74 22.87 17.20
C GLU A 7 -27.50 22.68 16.32
N LEU A 8 -26.38 22.33 16.95
CA LEU A 8 -25.19 21.87 16.25
C LEU A 8 -25.51 20.49 15.65
N GLY A 9 -25.79 20.49 14.34
CA GLY A 9 -25.92 19.27 13.56
C GLY A 9 -24.70 18.38 13.78
N SER A 10 -24.96 17.15 14.19
CA SER A 10 -23.97 16.08 14.28
C SER A 10 -23.16 16.03 12.98
N PRO A 11 -21.83 15.86 13.03
CA PRO A 11 -21.05 15.69 11.81
C PRO A 11 -21.61 14.49 11.05
N ASP A 12 -21.91 14.73 9.77
CA ASP A 12 -22.25 13.71 8.77
C ASP A 12 -21.15 12.65 8.81
N VAL A 13 -21.40 11.56 9.55
CA VAL A 13 -20.59 10.35 9.47
C VAL A 13 -20.95 9.79 8.12
N GLY A 14 -20.11 10.10 7.12
CA GLY A 14 -20.31 9.71 5.73
C GLY A 14 -20.82 8.27 5.65
N GLU A 15 -21.87 8.08 4.84
CA GLU A 15 -22.57 6.80 4.72
C GLU A 15 -21.57 5.64 4.58
N PRO A 16 -21.83 4.50 5.23
CA PRO A 16 -20.98 3.33 5.08
C PRO A 16 -20.93 2.96 3.60
N ILE A 17 -19.74 3.11 3.01
CA ILE A 17 -19.47 2.74 1.62
C ILE A 17 -19.84 1.26 1.50
N ASP A 18 -20.80 0.94 0.64
CA ASP A 18 -21.22 -0.43 0.35
C ASP A 18 -20.01 -1.16 -0.25
N VAL A 19 -19.33 -1.95 0.58
CA VAL A 19 -18.17 -2.75 0.18
C VAL A 19 -18.73 -3.96 -0.58
N PRO A 20 -18.50 -4.09 -1.90
CA PRO A 20 -19.01 -5.24 -2.66
C PRO A 20 -18.57 -6.54 -1.99
N ALA A 21 -19.45 -7.55 -1.92
CA ALA A 21 -19.17 -8.81 -1.22
C ALA A 21 -17.88 -9.49 -1.71
N GLU A 22 -17.54 -9.28 -2.99
CA GLU A 22 -16.32 -9.72 -3.65
C GLU A 22 -15.06 -9.08 -3.04
N ARG A 23 -15.14 -7.80 -2.65
CA ARG A 23 -14.05 -7.06 -2.00
C ARG A 23 -13.74 -7.61 -0.62
N ALA A 24 -14.77 -7.88 0.17
CA ALA A 24 -14.63 -8.50 1.49
C ALA A 24 -13.99 -9.89 1.37
N ARG A 25 -14.43 -10.71 0.41
CA ARG A 25 -13.84 -12.04 0.14
C ARG A 25 -12.38 -11.97 -0.30
N ALA A 26 -12.04 -11.04 -1.20
CA ALA A 26 -10.65 -10.86 -1.62
C ALA A 26 -9.76 -10.48 -0.44
N ARG A 27 -10.24 -9.60 0.44
CA ARG A 27 -9.55 -9.24 1.69
C ARG A 27 -9.34 -10.43 2.60
N GLU A 28 -10.40 -11.19 2.89
CA GLU A 28 -10.32 -12.41 3.71
C GLU A 28 -9.29 -13.40 3.16
N LEU A 29 -9.22 -13.54 1.82
CA LEU A 29 -8.23 -14.40 1.17
C LEU A 29 -6.79 -13.90 1.42
N PHE A 30 -6.51 -12.61 1.20
CA PHE A 30 -5.16 -12.07 1.42
C PHE A 30 -4.76 -12.10 2.90
N GLU A 31 -5.70 -11.85 3.81
CA GLU A 31 -5.48 -12.00 5.26
C GLU A 31 -5.16 -13.45 5.63
N ALA A 32 -5.92 -14.42 5.10
CA ALA A 32 -5.69 -15.85 5.34
C ALA A 32 -4.33 -16.33 4.79
N LEU A 33 -3.84 -15.72 3.70
CA LEU A 33 -2.52 -16.00 3.13
C LEU A 33 -1.38 -15.29 3.87
N GLY A 34 -1.68 -14.38 4.79
CA GLY A 34 -0.68 -13.53 5.46
C GLY A 34 -0.02 -12.53 4.50
N SER A 35 -0.67 -12.21 3.38
CA SER A 35 -0.14 -11.26 2.41
C SER A 35 -0.27 -9.83 2.92
N VAL A 36 0.79 -9.05 2.72
CA VAL A 36 0.76 -7.62 3.01
C VAL A 36 0.22 -6.89 1.79
N VAL A 37 -0.98 -6.34 1.92
CA VAL A 37 -1.73 -5.76 0.80
C VAL A 37 -2.34 -4.43 1.22
N ILE A 38 -2.29 -3.46 0.31
CA ILE A 38 -3.02 -2.20 0.40
C ILE A 38 -3.95 -2.04 -0.81
N TYR A 39 -5.18 -1.61 -0.55
CA TYR A 39 -6.18 -1.33 -1.57
C TYR A 39 -6.18 0.16 -1.85
N VAL A 40 -6.17 0.54 -3.12
CA VAL A 40 -6.05 1.93 -3.53
C VAL A 40 -7.08 2.26 -4.59
N ASP A 41 -7.57 3.49 -4.57
CA ASP A 41 -8.43 3.98 -5.65
C ASP A 41 -7.59 4.36 -6.90
N ARG A 42 -8.25 4.89 -7.93
CA ARG A 42 -7.60 5.34 -9.17
C ARG A 42 -6.69 6.56 -8.97
N ALA A 43 -6.85 7.29 -7.86
CA ALA A 43 -5.99 8.39 -7.48
C ALA A 43 -4.84 7.93 -6.56
N TRP A 44 -4.62 6.62 -6.42
CA TRP A 44 -3.58 6.04 -5.57
C TRP A 44 -3.72 6.41 -4.09
N SER A 45 -4.94 6.74 -3.65
CA SER A 45 -5.27 6.91 -2.24
C SER A 45 -5.64 5.57 -1.62
N ILE A 46 -5.07 5.29 -0.45
CA ILE A 46 -5.29 4.06 0.30
C ILE A 46 -6.74 4.06 0.79
N THR A 47 -7.51 3.07 0.35
CA THR A 47 -8.90 2.90 0.77
C THR A 47 -9.03 1.85 1.86
N GLU A 48 -8.19 0.81 1.83
CA GLU A 48 -8.17 -0.26 2.83
C GLU A 48 -6.78 -0.89 2.95
N VAL A 49 -6.52 -1.59 4.05
CA VAL A 49 -5.25 -2.27 4.33
C VAL A 49 -5.49 -3.61 5.01
N THR A 50 -4.61 -4.59 4.77
CA THR A 50 -4.62 -5.85 5.54
C THR A 50 -3.94 -5.70 6.90
N THR A 51 -4.17 -6.65 7.81
CA THR A 51 -3.46 -6.72 9.10
C THR A 51 -1.94 -6.76 8.89
N GLY A 52 -1.48 -7.50 7.87
CA GLY A 52 -0.07 -7.54 7.51
C GLY A 52 0.50 -6.17 7.14
N ALA A 53 -0.27 -5.29 6.51
CA ALA A 53 0.16 -3.92 6.18
C ALA A 53 0.26 -3.04 7.43
N VAL A 54 -0.72 -3.12 8.33
CA VAL A 54 -0.68 -2.46 9.65
C VAL A 54 0.57 -2.91 10.42
N GLU A 55 0.88 -4.20 10.41
CA GLU A 55 2.06 -4.75 11.09
C GLU A 55 3.39 -4.34 10.43
N LEU A 56 3.44 -4.27 9.11
CA LEU A 56 4.64 -3.87 8.35
C LEU A 56 4.95 -2.38 8.56
N PHE A 57 3.95 -1.51 8.41
CA PHE A 57 4.14 -0.06 8.52
C PHE A 57 4.10 0.46 9.96
N ARG A 58 3.55 -0.33 10.90
CA ARG A 58 3.38 0.01 12.32
C ARG A 58 2.61 1.32 12.51
N LYS A 59 1.56 1.45 11.71
CA LYS A 59 0.59 2.54 11.72
C LYS A 59 -0.79 1.91 11.89
N ASP A 60 -1.68 2.60 12.58
CA ASP A 60 -3.08 2.17 12.63
C ASP A 60 -3.64 2.12 11.20
N GLY A 61 -4.53 1.17 10.90
CA GLY A 61 -5.23 1.15 9.62
C GLY A 61 -5.93 2.48 9.34
N VAL A 62 -6.48 3.12 10.38
CA VAL A 62 -7.13 4.44 10.26
C VAL A 62 -6.12 5.55 9.91
N GLU A 63 -4.86 5.40 10.31
CA GLU A 63 -3.82 6.36 9.93
C GLU A 63 -3.36 6.16 8.48
N LEU A 64 -3.47 4.95 7.94
CA LEU A 64 -3.06 4.62 6.57
C LEU A 64 -4.16 4.98 5.56
N VAL A 65 -5.42 4.69 5.89
CA VAL A 65 -6.57 4.97 5.02
C VAL A 65 -6.72 6.47 4.79
N GLY A 66 -7.00 6.85 3.54
CA GLY A 66 -7.11 8.22 3.06
C GLY A 66 -5.78 8.88 2.68
N ARG A 67 -4.63 8.22 2.90
CA ARG A 67 -3.33 8.73 2.45
C ARG A 67 -2.98 8.24 1.06
N GLU A 68 -2.19 9.03 0.33
CA GLU A 68 -1.56 8.57 -0.91
C GLU A 68 -0.49 7.51 -0.62
N VAL A 69 -0.38 6.50 -1.51
CA VAL A 69 0.65 5.44 -1.40
C VAL A 69 2.06 6.02 -1.36
N THR A 70 2.32 7.09 -2.10
CA THR A 70 3.60 7.81 -2.13
C THR A 70 4.06 8.26 -0.74
N SER A 71 3.13 8.49 0.21
CA SER A 71 3.46 8.82 1.60
C SER A 71 4.12 7.68 2.39
N LEU A 72 4.07 6.45 1.86
CA LEU A 72 4.75 5.28 2.39
C LEU A 72 6.10 5.03 1.72
N ILE A 73 6.43 5.78 0.67
CA ILE A 73 7.67 5.67 -0.09
C ILE A 73 8.71 6.65 0.48
N ALA A 74 9.97 6.25 0.49
CA ALA A 74 11.05 7.11 0.95
C ALA A 74 11.23 8.30 -0.01
N PRO A 75 11.47 9.52 0.50
CA PRO A 75 11.45 10.74 -0.32
C PRO A 75 12.58 10.83 -1.36
N PHE A 76 13.62 10.00 -1.23
CA PHE A 76 14.72 9.91 -2.19
C PHE A 76 14.52 8.81 -3.23
N ASP A 77 13.50 7.97 -3.07
CA ASP A 77 13.23 6.90 -4.01
C ASP A 77 12.69 7.48 -5.32
N PRO A 78 13.15 7.01 -6.49
CA PRO A 78 12.64 7.45 -7.79
C PRO A 78 11.12 7.42 -7.88
N VAL A 79 10.45 6.45 -7.26
CA VAL A 79 8.99 6.34 -7.30
C VAL A 79 8.31 7.52 -6.63
N ALA A 80 8.89 8.08 -5.56
CA ALA A 80 8.37 9.28 -4.91
C ALA A 80 8.50 10.55 -5.79
N VAL A 81 9.43 10.54 -6.75
CA VAL A 81 9.70 11.68 -7.64
C VAL A 81 8.90 11.59 -8.93
N PHE A 82 8.82 10.39 -9.52
CA PHE A 82 8.19 10.17 -10.82
C PHE A 82 6.70 9.81 -10.72
N GLY A 83 6.21 9.44 -9.54
CA GLY A 83 4.85 8.92 -9.38
C GLY A 83 4.82 7.40 -9.50
N ILE A 84 3.85 6.80 -8.80
CA ILE A 84 3.70 5.34 -8.75
C ILE A 84 2.91 4.82 -9.96
N GLU A 85 2.00 5.64 -10.48
CA GLU A 85 1.24 5.43 -11.71
C GLU A 85 2.14 5.14 -12.90
N ASP A 86 3.16 5.98 -13.10
CA ASP A 86 4.07 5.92 -14.25
C ASP A 86 4.94 4.66 -14.26
N LEU A 87 5.09 4.02 -13.10
CA LEU A 87 5.92 2.83 -12.93
C LEU A 87 5.11 1.53 -12.93
N LEU A 88 3.89 1.54 -12.39
CA LEU A 88 3.06 0.35 -12.26
C LEU A 88 2.03 0.18 -13.38
N GLU A 89 1.46 1.25 -13.93
CA GLU A 89 0.45 1.14 -14.99
C GLU A 89 0.99 0.52 -16.30
N PRO A 90 2.20 0.86 -16.77
CA PRO A 90 2.77 0.24 -17.98
C PRO A 90 3.14 -1.24 -17.78
N ARG A 91 3.15 -1.71 -16.53
CA ARG A 91 3.66 -3.02 -16.09
C ARG A 91 2.60 -3.93 -15.50
N ALA A 92 1.32 -3.68 -15.79
CA ALA A 92 0.19 -4.45 -15.26
C ALA A 92 0.37 -5.98 -15.42
N ASP A 93 1.14 -6.42 -16.41
CA ASP A 93 1.37 -7.84 -16.72
C ASP A 93 2.76 -8.40 -16.34
N ALA A 94 3.73 -7.58 -15.92
CA ALA A 94 5.08 -8.09 -15.66
C ALA A 94 5.94 -7.19 -14.76
N ASP A 95 6.44 -7.84 -13.71
CA ASP A 95 7.52 -7.45 -12.81
C ASP A 95 7.16 -6.62 -11.57
N ASP A 96 7.47 -7.25 -10.43
CA ASP A 96 7.69 -6.62 -9.14
C ASP A 96 8.65 -5.42 -9.31
N ILE A 97 8.26 -4.24 -8.83
CA ILE A 97 9.16 -3.08 -8.73
C ILE A 97 9.78 -3.05 -7.34
N SER A 98 11.09 -2.82 -7.27
CA SER A 98 11.76 -2.59 -5.99
C SER A 98 11.68 -1.12 -5.62
N VAL A 99 11.20 -0.83 -4.42
CA VAL A 99 10.95 0.53 -3.91
C VAL A 99 11.45 0.63 -2.48
N SER A 100 12.09 1.74 -2.14
CA SER A 100 12.44 2.08 -0.77
C SER A 100 11.23 2.67 -0.07
N MET A 101 10.75 2.02 0.98
CA MET A 101 9.57 2.41 1.74
C MET A 101 9.91 2.81 3.17
N VAL A 102 9.01 3.54 3.83
CA VAL A 102 9.17 4.02 5.21
C VAL A 102 8.17 3.33 6.14
N SER A 103 8.69 2.67 7.17
CA SER A 103 7.93 2.08 8.28
C SER A 103 8.31 2.76 9.59
N ALA A 104 7.36 2.90 10.52
CA ALA A 104 7.64 3.50 11.82
C ALA A 104 8.63 2.68 12.67
N ARG A 105 8.76 1.36 12.43
CA ARG A 105 9.68 0.48 13.17
C ARG A 105 11.05 0.35 12.53
N HIS A 106 11.10 0.19 11.22
CA HIS A 106 12.34 -0.14 10.51
C HIS A 106 13.03 1.10 9.91
N GLY A 107 12.40 2.27 9.96
CA GLY A 107 12.84 3.42 9.18
C GLY A 107 12.64 3.12 7.70
N VAL A 108 13.71 3.17 6.92
CA VAL A 108 13.69 2.83 5.50
C VAL A 108 13.94 1.32 5.31
N PHE A 109 13.13 0.68 4.48
CA PHE A 109 13.33 -0.71 4.06
C PHE A 109 13.10 -0.86 2.54
N THR A 110 13.62 -1.93 1.94
CA THR A 110 13.39 -2.20 0.52
C THR A 110 12.22 -3.16 0.36
N ALA A 111 11.19 -2.73 -0.37
CA ALA A 111 10.02 -3.53 -0.69
C ALA A 111 10.02 -3.91 -2.18
N SER A 112 9.54 -5.11 -2.48
CA SER A 112 8.95 -5.40 -3.79
C SER A 112 7.47 -5.00 -3.73
N ILE A 113 7.01 -4.26 -4.74
CA ILE A 113 5.60 -3.87 -4.92
C ILE A 113 5.14 -4.38 -6.28
N ARG A 114 3.92 -4.94 -6.32
CA ARG A 114 3.27 -5.32 -7.57
C ARG A 114 1.79 -5.00 -7.54
N LEU A 115 1.24 -4.68 -8.71
CA LEU A 115 -0.20 -4.62 -8.90
C LEU A 115 -0.73 -6.06 -8.96
N ALA A 116 -1.54 -6.46 -7.99
CA ALA A 116 -2.18 -7.75 -8.03
C ALA A 116 -3.24 -7.74 -9.15
N SER A 117 -3.06 -8.64 -10.13
CA SER A 117 -4.06 -8.89 -11.16
C SER A 117 -5.24 -9.58 -10.49
N LEU A 118 -6.22 -8.78 -10.06
CA LEU A 118 -7.55 -9.25 -9.78
C LEU A 118 -8.36 -9.00 -11.04
N ASP A 119 -9.20 -9.97 -11.40
CA ASP A 119 -10.12 -9.82 -12.53
C ASP A 119 -10.88 -8.48 -12.35
N GLU A 120 -10.71 -7.56 -13.32
CA GLU A 120 -11.26 -6.19 -13.24
C GLU A 120 -12.79 -6.21 -13.06
N THR A 121 -13.44 -7.33 -13.38
CA THR A 121 -14.88 -7.53 -13.14
C THR A 121 -15.25 -7.62 -11.66
N TRP A 122 -14.30 -7.93 -10.77
CA TRP A 122 -14.55 -8.08 -9.33
C TRP A 122 -14.39 -6.76 -8.59
N LEU A 123 -13.49 -5.88 -9.05
CA LEU A 123 -13.15 -4.60 -8.38
C LEU A 123 -12.80 -3.47 -9.38
N PRO A 124 -13.75 -3.00 -10.22
CA PRO A 124 -13.45 -2.11 -11.35
C PRO A 124 -12.94 -0.70 -10.96
N ALA A 125 -13.04 -0.33 -9.68
CA ALA A 125 -12.60 0.96 -9.14
C ALA A 125 -11.41 0.85 -8.17
N THR A 126 -10.95 -0.37 -7.86
CA THR A 126 -9.95 -0.59 -6.81
C THR A 126 -8.75 -1.33 -7.38
N ARG A 127 -7.57 -0.77 -7.16
CA ARG A 127 -6.29 -1.41 -7.42
C ARG A 127 -5.78 -2.05 -6.14
N VAL A 128 -5.08 -3.17 -6.27
CA VAL A 128 -4.56 -3.91 -5.13
C VAL A 128 -3.06 -4.00 -5.25
N LEU A 129 -2.35 -3.47 -4.27
CA LEU A 129 -0.89 -3.48 -4.22
C LEU A 129 -0.45 -4.51 -3.19
N GLU A 130 0.26 -5.53 -3.67
CA GLU A 130 0.95 -6.47 -2.80
C GLU A 130 2.36 -5.95 -2.52
N ILE A 131 2.76 -5.97 -1.26
CA ILE A 131 4.03 -5.44 -0.78
C ILE A 131 4.80 -6.57 -0.09
N ARG A 132 6.08 -6.72 -0.41
CA ARG A 132 6.97 -7.70 0.23
C ARG A 132 8.25 -7.05 0.68
N ASP A 133 8.59 -7.17 1.96
CA ASP A 133 9.91 -6.74 2.44
C ASP A 133 10.99 -7.68 1.89
N ILE A 134 11.87 -7.15 1.04
CA ILE A 134 12.96 -7.86 0.39
C ILE A 134 14.33 -7.39 0.90
N SER A 135 14.38 -6.62 1.99
CA SER A 135 15.62 -6.00 2.49
C SER A 135 16.72 -7.03 2.75
N ARG A 136 16.37 -8.18 3.36
CA ARG A 136 17.33 -9.27 3.62
C ARG A 136 17.81 -9.95 2.36
N HIS A 137 16.95 -10.06 1.35
CA HIS A 137 17.31 -10.66 0.07
C HIS A 137 18.32 -9.77 -0.68
N GLN A 138 18.07 -8.45 -0.70
CA GLN A 138 18.97 -7.46 -1.29
C GLN A 138 20.32 -7.42 -0.57
N GLU A 139 20.33 -7.47 0.76
CA GLU A 139 21.58 -7.53 1.53
C GLU A 139 22.39 -8.80 1.21
N ALA A 140 21.74 -9.95 1.09
CA ALA A 140 22.39 -11.21 0.74
C ALA A 140 23.03 -11.16 -0.66
N LEU A 141 22.31 -10.61 -1.65
CA LEU A 141 22.83 -10.41 -3.01
C LEU A 141 24.04 -9.49 -3.02
N ALA A 142 23.96 -8.32 -2.37
CA ALA A 142 25.06 -7.36 -2.30
C ALA A 142 26.31 -7.97 -1.63
N ASN A 143 26.12 -8.80 -0.60
CA ASN A 143 27.22 -9.51 0.06
C ASN A 143 27.85 -10.57 -0.84
N GLN A 144 27.05 -11.32 -1.61
CA GLN A 144 27.55 -12.30 -2.58
C GLN A 144 28.38 -11.64 -3.68
N GLU A 145 27.94 -10.51 -4.23
CA GLU A 145 28.69 -9.75 -5.23
C GLU A 145 30.03 -9.25 -4.69
N ARG A 146 30.03 -8.68 -3.47
CA ARG A 146 31.27 -8.22 -2.80
C ARG A 146 32.27 -9.35 -2.57
N LEU A 147 31.80 -10.55 -2.23
CA LEU A 147 32.67 -11.72 -2.08
C LEU A 147 33.24 -12.15 -3.43
N THR A 148 32.42 -12.11 -4.49
CA THR A 148 32.85 -12.49 -5.84
C THR A 148 33.93 -11.55 -6.37
N VAL A 149 33.80 -10.24 -6.14
CA VAL A 149 34.80 -9.22 -6.54
C VAL A 149 36.11 -9.34 -5.74
N LYS A 150 36.06 -9.77 -4.47
CA LYS A 150 37.28 -9.93 -3.64
C LYS A 150 38.10 -11.18 -3.99
N HIS A 151 37.51 -12.14 -4.70
CA HIS A 151 38.15 -13.40 -5.09
C HIS A 151 38.49 -13.48 -6.59
N ALA A 152 38.21 -12.42 -7.35
CA ALA A 152 38.62 -12.23 -8.74
C ALA A 152 39.91 -11.40 -8.81
#